data_AF-A0AAU6WH97-F1
#
_entry.id   AF-A0AAU6WH97-F1
#
_cell.length_a   1.000
_cell.length_b   1.000
_cell.length_c   1.000
_cell.angle_alpha   90.00
_cell.angle_beta   90.00
_cell.angle_gamma   90.00
#
_symmetry.space_group_name_H-M   'P 1'
#
loop_
_entity.id
_entity.type
_entity.pdbx_description
1 polymer ?
#
loop_
_entity_poly.entity_id
_entity_poly.type
_entity_poly.pdbx_seq_one_letter_code
_entity_poly.pdbx_strand_id
1 'polypeptide(L)'
;MDSSEFNYLNLEFIFMGDKPDAAEVVRTALADRRLLGYIGGAVEREFSTEVLAEVATVSEARDAVLYRIDAKGKLREGSRVTKLVHELKNSTGANYVLVDGDEIDGPTPDDDILGDLGATNELLHGATLKASELVLAAGFEDNQITVWDTESGLMAMPAQPVFSPGISRSNRPFLSLTRTGNVIMATVEAKRPRGDRFGPALTMVLDLERQAILEPEADSPAASRLNELDGLLLGIGEETVELLDALISDPKAREEALALMHGPVDLASMKRFVALLGFDARSVDYLTGRPIPEDRRVISTGGPFRSLRAALNEQEREATGLKRVLFRAGWNPQALIGSGALVLASGIGVHALLAKSQKFAWLPKPARQLLMFAWYADGAFYLGKGIIDAARAKRDF
;
A
#
# COMPACT_ATOMS: atom_id res chain seq x y z
N MET A 1 -24.91 0.26 29.92
CA MET A 1 -24.33 0.79 28.68
C MET A 1 -25.40 1.66 28.07
N ASP A 2 -25.19 2.98 28.12
CA ASP A 2 -26.14 3.97 27.60
C ASP A 2 -26.17 3.86 26.08
N SER A 3 -27.33 3.53 25.51
CA SER A 3 -27.53 3.36 24.07
C SER A 3 -27.71 4.71 23.34
N SER A 4 -27.01 5.75 23.78
CA SER A 4 -27.17 7.15 23.33
C SER A 4 -25.89 7.74 22.73
N GLU A 5 -24.90 6.92 22.40
CA GLU A 5 -23.67 7.40 21.80
C GLU A 5 -23.92 7.82 20.34
N PHE A 6 -23.45 9.02 20.02
CA PHE A 6 -23.39 9.55 18.67
C PHE A 6 -22.57 8.60 17.80
N ASN A 7 -23.08 8.25 16.62
CA ASN A 7 -22.43 7.31 15.73
C ASN A 7 -22.71 7.70 14.28
N TYR A 8 -22.36 6.85 13.33
CA TYR A 8 -22.63 7.01 11.92
C TYR A 8 -23.11 5.70 11.30
N LEU A 9 -23.57 5.78 10.06
CA LEU A 9 -23.70 4.63 9.18
C LEU A 9 -23.08 4.94 7.83
N ASN A 10 -22.70 3.89 7.15
CA ASN A 10 -22.31 3.93 5.75
C ASN A 10 -23.52 3.60 4.88
N LEU A 11 -23.81 4.48 3.94
CA LEU A 11 -24.78 4.27 2.86
C LEU A 11 -24.01 4.12 1.55
N GLU A 12 -24.02 2.92 0.99
CA GLU A 12 -23.38 2.63 -0.28
C GLU A 12 -24.44 2.54 -1.38
N PHE A 13 -24.39 3.48 -2.31
CA PHE A 13 -25.30 3.55 -3.45
C PHE A 13 -24.63 2.90 -4.65
N ILE A 14 -25.24 1.83 -5.16
CA ILE A 14 -24.68 1.07 -6.29
C ILE A 14 -25.60 1.23 -7.50
N PHE A 15 -25.00 1.68 -8.60
CA PHE A 15 -25.63 1.79 -9.90
C PHE A 15 -25.00 0.77 -10.83
N MET A 16 -25.79 -0.07 -11.49
CA MET A 16 -25.26 -1.01 -12.48
C MET A 16 -24.88 -0.25 -13.75
N GLY A 17 -23.65 -0.48 -14.23
CA GLY A 17 -23.03 0.26 -15.33
C GLY A 17 -22.34 1.56 -14.91
N ASP A 18 -21.81 2.27 -15.92
CA ASP A 18 -21.15 3.56 -15.77
C ASP A 18 -22.17 4.68 -15.50
N LYS A 19 -21.98 5.40 -14.38
CA LYS A 19 -22.83 6.53 -13.97
C LYS A 19 -21.99 7.65 -13.34
N PRO A 20 -21.33 8.50 -14.13
CA PRO A 20 -20.39 9.49 -13.62
C PRO A 20 -21.07 10.64 -12.84
N ASP A 21 -22.38 10.83 -13.02
CA ASP A 21 -23.18 11.82 -12.27
C ASP A 21 -23.78 11.27 -10.96
N ALA A 22 -23.51 10.01 -10.61
CA ALA A 22 -24.08 9.32 -9.46
C ALA A 22 -23.89 10.10 -8.14
N ALA A 23 -22.69 10.64 -7.90
CA ALA A 23 -22.39 11.36 -6.67
C ALA A 23 -23.29 12.59 -6.48
N GLU A 24 -23.53 13.38 -7.53
CA GLU A 24 -24.38 14.56 -7.45
C GLU A 24 -25.86 14.21 -7.26
N VAL A 25 -26.32 13.14 -7.92
CA VAL A 25 -27.68 12.60 -7.75
C VAL A 25 -27.91 12.14 -6.30
N VAL A 26 -26.97 11.38 -5.74
CA VAL A 26 -27.02 10.91 -4.35
C VAL A 26 -26.94 12.08 -3.39
N ARG A 27 -26.01 13.02 -3.59
CA ARG A 27 -25.87 14.22 -2.75
C ARG A 27 -27.17 15.01 -2.70
N THR A 28 -27.79 15.26 -3.85
CA THR A 28 -29.07 15.97 -3.94
C THR A 28 -30.15 15.23 -3.15
N ALA A 29 -30.26 13.91 -3.32
CA ALA A 29 -31.26 13.11 -2.59
C ALA A 29 -31.05 13.15 -1.07
N LEU A 30 -29.80 13.08 -0.60
CA LEU A 30 -29.45 13.19 0.82
C LEU A 30 -29.69 14.61 1.36
N ALA A 31 -29.35 15.64 0.59
CA ALA A 31 -29.55 17.05 0.92
C ALA A 31 -31.03 17.45 0.98
N ASP A 32 -31.88 16.92 0.10
CA ASP A 32 -33.35 17.10 0.14
C ASP A 32 -33.96 16.55 1.43
N ARG A 33 -33.38 15.45 1.93
CA ARG A 33 -33.72 14.86 3.24
C ARG A 33 -33.04 15.58 4.39
N ARG A 34 -32.13 16.51 4.09
CA ARG A 34 -31.41 17.37 5.03
C ARG A 34 -30.54 16.60 6.01
N LEU A 35 -29.96 15.50 5.55
CA LEU A 35 -29.14 14.63 6.38
C LEU A 35 -27.81 15.31 6.71
N LEU A 36 -27.31 15.05 7.90
CA LEU A 36 -25.98 15.48 8.33
C LEU A 36 -24.99 14.37 8.00
N GLY A 37 -23.92 14.68 7.26
CA GLY A 37 -22.92 13.70 6.89
C GLY A 37 -22.01 14.16 5.77
N TYR A 38 -21.21 13.22 5.29
CA TYR A 38 -20.32 13.38 4.16
C TYR A 38 -20.73 12.45 3.01
N ILE A 39 -20.36 12.82 1.80
CA ILE A 39 -20.51 11.99 0.61
C ILE A 39 -19.19 12.02 -0.16
N GLY A 40 -18.76 10.86 -0.62
CA GLY A 40 -17.60 10.71 -1.49
C GLY A 40 -17.91 10.93 -2.96
N GLY A 41 -16.87 10.80 -3.78
CA GLY A 41 -16.98 10.76 -5.24
C GLY A 41 -17.61 9.47 -5.76
N ALA A 42 -17.84 9.44 -7.08
CA ALA A 42 -18.28 8.23 -7.77
C ALA A 42 -17.06 7.32 -8.05
N VAL A 43 -17.13 6.07 -7.61
CA VAL A 43 -16.10 5.05 -7.80
C VAL A 43 -16.55 4.08 -8.89
N GLU A 44 -15.80 4.02 -9.98
CA GLU A 44 -16.03 3.08 -11.08
C GLU A 44 -15.56 1.66 -10.70
N ARG A 45 -16.39 0.67 -11.00
CA ARG A 45 -16.07 -0.76 -11.04
C ARG A 45 -16.29 -1.29 -12.45
N GLU A 46 -15.84 -2.51 -12.73
CA GLU A 46 -15.97 -3.13 -14.05
C GLU A 46 -17.42 -3.16 -14.56
N PHE A 47 -18.41 -3.39 -13.68
CA PHE A 47 -19.82 -3.52 -14.05
C PHE A 47 -20.75 -2.57 -13.28
N SER A 48 -20.24 -1.71 -12.41
CA SER A 48 -21.04 -0.81 -11.59
C SER A 48 -20.33 0.51 -11.26
N THR A 49 -21.08 1.46 -10.74
CA THR A 49 -20.58 2.68 -10.12
C THR A 49 -21.08 2.76 -8.69
N GLU A 50 -20.19 3.07 -7.75
CA GLU A 50 -20.49 3.13 -6.31
C GLU A 50 -20.31 4.55 -5.77
N VAL A 51 -21.17 4.94 -4.85
CA VAL A 51 -21.04 6.21 -4.11
C VAL A 51 -21.24 5.91 -2.63
N LEU A 52 -20.25 6.22 -1.82
CA LEU A 52 -20.32 6.11 -0.36
C LEU A 52 -20.80 7.42 0.26
N ALA A 53 -21.72 7.33 1.21
CA ALA A 53 -22.09 8.43 2.09
C ALA A 53 -22.03 8.00 3.55
N GLU A 54 -21.44 8.85 4.39
CA GLU A 54 -21.26 8.63 5.82
C GLU A 54 -22.24 9.56 6.55
N VAL A 55 -23.30 8.99 7.12
CA VAL A 55 -24.42 9.78 7.67
C VAL A 55 -24.47 9.66 9.19
N ALA A 56 -24.57 10.80 9.87
CA ALA A 56 -24.61 10.86 11.32
C ALA A 56 -25.91 10.27 11.91
N THR A 57 -25.78 9.47 12.96
CA THR A 57 -26.88 8.84 13.70
C THR A 57 -26.96 9.36 15.14
N VAL A 58 -28.18 9.36 15.67
CA VAL A 58 -28.52 9.78 17.04
C VAL A 58 -28.18 8.68 18.06
N SER A 59 -28.16 7.42 17.62
CA SER A 59 -27.87 6.26 18.46
C SER A 59 -27.34 5.09 17.64
N GLU A 60 -26.48 4.29 18.27
CA GLU A 60 -26.10 2.95 17.79
C GLU A 60 -27.28 1.97 17.99
N ALA A 61 -28.15 1.88 16.99
CA ALA A 61 -29.29 0.96 16.99
C ALA A 61 -29.44 0.31 15.61
N ARG A 62 -29.93 -0.93 15.57
CA ARG A 62 -30.17 -1.68 14.32
C ARG A 62 -31.05 -0.95 13.30
N ASP A 63 -31.92 -0.06 13.78
CA ASP A 63 -32.73 0.84 12.96
C ASP A 63 -32.52 2.27 13.47
N ALA A 64 -31.31 2.79 13.22
CA ALA A 64 -30.85 4.04 13.76
C ALA A 64 -31.73 5.23 13.32
N VAL A 65 -31.82 6.24 14.18
CA VAL A 65 -32.44 7.51 13.85
C VAL A 65 -31.35 8.45 13.35
N LEU A 66 -31.59 9.10 12.21
CA LEU A 66 -30.58 9.93 11.55
C LEU A 66 -30.66 11.37 11.99
N TYR A 67 -29.51 12.05 12.03
CA TYR A 67 -29.51 13.50 12.23
C TYR A 67 -29.94 14.22 10.95
N ARG A 68 -30.81 15.21 11.14
CA ARG A 68 -31.19 16.19 10.13
C ARG A 68 -30.83 17.58 10.57
N ILE A 69 -30.56 18.44 9.60
CA ILE A 69 -30.28 19.86 9.82
C ILE A 69 -31.51 20.66 9.39
N ASP A 70 -32.01 21.57 10.23
CA ASP A 70 -33.03 22.53 9.82
C ASP A 70 -32.44 23.79 9.15
N ALA A 71 -33.27 24.71 8.64
CA ALA A 71 -32.82 25.79 7.75
C ALA A 71 -31.88 26.80 8.44
N LYS A 72 -31.74 26.68 9.76
CA LYS A 72 -30.93 27.52 10.63
C LYS A 72 -29.77 26.73 11.27
N GLY A 73 -29.40 25.58 10.71
CA GLY A 73 -28.30 24.76 11.24
C GLY A 73 -28.61 23.98 12.52
N LYS A 74 -29.87 23.92 12.98
CA LYS A 74 -30.21 23.19 14.21
C LYS A 74 -30.44 21.71 13.91
N LEU A 75 -29.90 20.86 14.80
CA LEU A 75 -30.08 19.42 14.76
C LEU A 75 -31.52 19.00 15.08
N ARG A 76 -32.02 18.03 14.32
CA ARG A 76 -33.31 17.37 14.47
C ARG A 76 -33.14 15.87 14.30
N GLU A 77 -34.00 15.10 14.94
CA GLU A 77 -34.14 13.68 14.65
C GLU A 77 -34.90 13.47 13.35
N GLY A 78 -34.41 12.56 12.51
CA GLY A 78 -34.93 12.28 11.18
C GLY A 78 -35.74 11.01 11.08
N SER A 79 -35.88 10.54 9.85
CA SER A 79 -36.45 9.23 9.57
C SER A 79 -35.54 8.13 10.10
N ARG A 80 -36.14 6.96 10.36
CA ARG A 80 -35.39 5.74 10.61
C ARG A 80 -34.76 5.22 9.33
N VAL A 81 -33.61 4.56 9.45
CA VAL A 81 -32.80 4.06 8.33
C VAL A 81 -33.63 3.21 7.37
N THR A 82 -34.36 2.21 7.89
CA THR A 82 -35.14 1.27 7.05
C THR A 82 -36.10 1.99 6.10
N LYS A 83 -36.89 2.93 6.61
CA LYS A 83 -37.80 3.72 5.78
C LYS A 83 -37.06 4.62 4.80
N LEU A 84 -35.96 5.23 5.24
CA LEU A 84 -35.20 6.17 4.43
C LEU A 84 -34.53 5.50 3.23
N VAL A 85 -33.97 4.31 3.41
CA VAL A 85 -33.24 3.57 2.37
C VAL A 85 -34.12 3.30 1.15
N HIS A 86 -35.37 2.86 1.35
CA HIS A 86 -36.33 2.69 0.26
C HIS A 86 -36.61 4.01 -0.49
N GLU A 87 -36.81 5.09 0.25
CA GLU A 87 -37.07 6.41 -0.34
C GLU A 87 -35.84 6.89 -1.13
N LEU A 88 -34.64 6.69 -0.59
CA LEU A 88 -33.37 7.05 -1.19
C LEU A 88 -33.15 6.27 -2.48
N LYS A 89 -33.23 4.93 -2.44
CA LYS A 89 -33.14 4.03 -3.59
C LYS A 89 -34.05 4.47 -4.74
N ASN A 90 -35.31 4.76 -4.43
CA ASN A 90 -36.29 5.24 -5.41
C ASN A 90 -35.94 6.63 -5.97
N SER A 91 -35.45 7.56 -5.14
CA SER A 91 -35.14 8.92 -5.58
C SER A 91 -33.82 9.05 -6.35
N THR A 92 -32.84 8.21 -6.07
CA THR A 92 -31.54 8.21 -6.77
C THR A 92 -31.56 7.34 -8.02
N GLY A 93 -32.47 6.35 -8.07
CA GLY A 93 -32.49 5.32 -9.09
C GLY A 93 -31.34 4.32 -8.95
N ALA A 94 -30.76 4.18 -7.76
CA ALA A 94 -29.74 3.18 -7.47
C ALA A 94 -30.34 1.77 -7.54
N ASN A 95 -29.56 0.81 -8.02
CA ASN A 95 -29.94 -0.60 -8.06
C ASN A 95 -29.90 -1.21 -6.66
N TYR A 96 -28.94 -0.79 -5.85
CA TYR A 96 -28.77 -1.19 -4.45
C TYR A 96 -28.47 0.02 -3.58
N VAL A 97 -28.89 -0.05 -2.32
CA VAL A 97 -28.51 0.91 -1.28
C VAL A 97 -28.18 0.08 -0.04
N LEU A 98 -26.88 -0.15 0.16
CA LEU A 98 -26.39 -0.95 1.27
C LEU A 98 -26.25 -0.06 2.50
N VAL A 99 -26.58 -0.62 3.67
CA VAL A 99 -26.34 -0.01 4.97
C VAL A 99 -25.27 -0.81 5.67
N ASP A 100 -24.11 -0.19 5.91
CA ASP A 100 -22.94 -0.84 6.50
C ASP A 100 -22.58 -2.16 5.77
N GLY A 101 -22.75 -2.17 4.44
CA GLY A 101 -22.48 -3.31 3.55
C GLY A 101 -23.65 -4.28 3.32
N ASP A 102 -24.78 -4.10 4.01
CA ASP A 102 -25.94 -5.00 3.90
C ASP A 102 -27.13 -4.37 3.15
N GLU A 103 -27.72 -5.08 2.18
CA GLU A 103 -28.99 -4.66 1.57
C GLU A 103 -30.16 -4.99 2.51
N ILE A 104 -31.01 -4.00 2.79
CA ILE A 104 -32.16 -4.17 3.71
C ILE A 104 -33.25 -5.07 3.13
N ASP A 105 -33.47 -5.01 1.81
CA ASP A 105 -34.65 -5.59 1.14
C ASP A 105 -34.37 -6.86 0.35
N GLY A 106 -33.14 -7.34 0.35
CA GLY A 106 -32.74 -8.42 -0.56
C GLY A 106 -31.32 -8.91 -0.28
N PRO A 107 -30.81 -9.79 -1.15
CA PRO A 107 -29.42 -10.19 -1.06
C PRO A 107 -28.51 -9.01 -1.40
N THR A 108 -27.46 -8.83 -0.61
CA THR A 108 -26.31 -7.98 -0.97
C THR A 108 -25.73 -8.48 -2.30
N PRO A 109 -25.43 -7.59 -3.26
CA PRO A 109 -24.82 -7.99 -4.53
C PRO A 109 -23.41 -8.55 -4.29
N ASP A 110 -23.11 -9.68 -4.92
CA ASP A 110 -21.77 -10.29 -4.86
C ASP A 110 -20.77 -9.50 -5.71
N ASP A 111 -19.48 -9.57 -5.36
CA ASP A 111 -18.40 -8.91 -6.11
C ASP A 111 -18.34 -9.36 -7.59
N ASP A 112 -18.69 -10.62 -7.89
CA ASP A 112 -18.76 -11.13 -9.28
C ASP A 112 -19.80 -10.37 -10.14
N ILE A 113 -20.82 -9.78 -9.49
CA ILE A 113 -21.86 -8.98 -10.16
C ILE A 113 -21.39 -7.54 -10.36
N LEU A 114 -20.69 -6.99 -9.36
CA LEU A 114 -20.22 -5.60 -9.35
C LEU A 114 -18.94 -5.41 -10.18
N GLY A 115 -18.13 -6.47 -10.26
CA GLY A 115 -16.83 -6.48 -10.90
C GLY A 115 -15.73 -5.85 -10.04
N ASP A 116 -14.49 -5.89 -10.53
CA ASP A 116 -13.36 -5.34 -9.80
C ASP A 116 -13.42 -3.80 -9.73
N LEU A 117 -12.86 -3.23 -8.65
CA LEU A 117 -12.66 -1.78 -8.55
C LEU A 117 -11.75 -1.31 -9.70
N GLY A 118 -12.04 -0.12 -10.24
CA GLY A 118 -11.27 0.49 -11.32
C GLY A 118 -9.78 0.66 -10.98
N ALA A 119 -9.01 1.20 -11.95
CA ALA A 119 -7.55 1.23 -11.91
C ALA A 119 -6.96 1.55 -10.52
N THR A 120 -6.34 0.56 -9.89
CA THR A 120 -5.63 0.70 -8.63
C THR A 120 -4.15 0.97 -8.92
N ASN A 121 -3.61 2.02 -8.30
CA ASN A 121 -2.20 2.33 -8.36
C ASN A 121 -1.61 2.17 -6.97
N GLU A 122 -0.46 1.52 -6.86
CA GLU A 122 0.32 1.45 -5.63
C GLU A 122 1.66 2.17 -5.81
N LEU A 123 2.09 2.90 -4.79
CA LEU A 123 3.44 3.40 -4.66
C LEU A 123 4.00 3.02 -3.29
N LEU A 124 5.13 2.34 -3.30
CA LEU A 124 5.90 1.99 -2.12
C LEU A 124 7.09 2.95 -1.98
N HIS A 125 7.36 3.41 -0.78
CA HIS A 125 8.47 4.31 -0.50
C HIS A 125 9.13 4.02 0.85
N GLY A 126 10.46 3.94 0.90
CA GLY A 126 11.16 3.88 2.17
C GLY A 126 12.68 3.95 2.08
N ALA A 127 13.29 4.53 3.13
CA ALA A 127 14.74 4.70 3.24
C ALA A 127 15.53 3.39 3.24
N THR A 128 14.94 2.34 3.82
CA THR A 128 15.55 1.01 3.92
C THR A 128 14.94 0.00 2.94
N LEU A 129 14.00 0.45 2.10
CA LEU A 129 13.32 -0.39 1.13
C LEU A 129 14.28 -0.81 0.02
N LYS A 130 14.18 -2.08 -0.39
CA LYS A 130 15.05 -2.69 -1.39
C LYS A 130 14.26 -3.24 -2.54
N ALA A 131 14.68 -2.92 -3.76
CA ALA A 131 14.06 -3.42 -4.98
C ALA A 131 14.13 -4.95 -5.04
N SER A 132 15.24 -5.53 -4.57
CA SER A 132 15.38 -6.99 -4.51
C SER A 132 14.32 -7.69 -3.67
N GLU A 133 13.89 -7.07 -2.57
CA GLU A 133 12.86 -7.63 -1.70
C GLU A 133 11.46 -7.34 -2.23
N LEU A 134 11.25 -6.20 -2.91
CA LEU A 134 10.01 -5.92 -3.62
C LEU A 134 9.72 -6.93 -4.72
N VAL A 135 10.75 -7.32 -5.48
CA VAL A 135 10.65 -8.37 -6.50
C VAL A 135 10.18 -9.69 -5.91
N LEU A 136 10.65 -10.04 -4.71
CA LEU A 136 10.24 -11.27 -4.02
C LEU A 136 8.83 -11.14 -3.41
N ALA A 137 8.50 -9.96 -2.89
CA ALA A 137 7.19 -9.67 -2.31
C ALA A 137 6.08 -9.58 -3.37
N ALA A 138 6.41 -9.19 -4.60
CA ALA A 138 5.53 -9.22 -5.78
C ALA A 138 5.19 -10.66 -6.23
N GLY A 139 5.85 -11.67 -5.66
CA GLY A 139 5.62 -13.07 -5.99
C GLY A 139 6.24 -13.53 -7.30
N PHE A 140 5.71 -14.62 -7.83
CA PHE A 140 6.18 -15.27 -9.06
C PHE A 140 5.25 -15.01 -10.25
N GLU A 141 4.31 -14.09 -10.12
CA GLU A 141 3.43 -13.68 -11.21
C GLU A 141 4.12 -12.64 -12.10
N ASP A 142 3.57 -12.44 -13.30
CA ASP A 142 4.05 -11.41 -14.22
C ASP A 142 3.68 -10.02 -13.65
N ASN A 143 4.70 -9.24 -13.29
CA ASN A 143 4.56 -7.90 -12.77
C ASN A 143 5.72 -7.03 -13.30
N GLN A 144 5.51 -5.72 -13.32
CA GLN A 144 6.53 -4.74 -13.64
C GLN A 144 6.66 -3.76 -12.49
N ILE A 145 7.83 -3.72 -11.88
CA ILE A 145 8.12 -2.83 -10.77
C ILE A 145 9.00 -1.70 -11.28
N THR A 146 8.42 -0.51 -11.41
CA THR A 146 9.17 0.70 -11.76
C THR A 146 9.78 1.27 -10.50
N VAL A 147 11.10 1.41 -10.42
CA VAL A 147 11.79 1.92 -9.22
C VAL A 147 12.73 3.06 -9.56
N TRP A 148 12.88 4.00 -8.63
CA TRP A 148 13.81 5.12 -8.72
C TRP A 148 14.24 5.54 -7.32
N ASP A 149 15.45 6.09 -7.23
CA ASP A 149 16.04 6.50 -5.96
C ASP A 149 15.73 7.99 -5.69
N THR A 150 15.46 8.32 -4.43
CA THR A 150 15.26 9.69 -3.96
C THR A 150 16.13 9.94 -2.73
N GLU A 151 16.26 11.20 -2.29
CA GLU A 151 17.03 11.53 -1.08
C GLU A 151 16.48 10.84 0.18
N SER A 152 15.17 10.56 0.23
CA SER A 152 14.50 9.88 1.33
C SER A 152 14.47 8.35 1.21
N GLY A 153 14.93 7.78 0.08
CA GLY A 153 14.94 6.34 -0.13
C GLY A 153 14.45 5.87 -1.50
N LEU A 154 14.21 4.58 -1.60
CA LEU A 154 13.72 3.92 -2.81
C LEU A 154 12.22 4.17 -2.95
N MET A 155 11.80 4.66 -4.11
CA MET A 155 10.40 4.64 -4.56
C MET A 155 10.18 3.50 -5.55
N ALA A 156 9.01 2.89 -5.48
CA ALA A 156 8.62 1.80 -6.35
C ALA A 156 7.13 1.88 -6.68
N MET A 157 6.79 1.71 -7.95
CA MET A 157 5.43 1.68 -8.47
C MET A 157 5.24 0.38 -9.24
N PRO A 158 4.67 -0.66 -8.60
CA PRO A 158 4.39 -1.92 -9.27
C PRO A 158 3.12 -1.81 -10.13
N ALA A 159 3.07 -2.56 -11.23
CA ALA A 159 1.90 -2.63 -12.11
C ALA A 159 0.76 -3.45 -11.49
N GLN A 160 1.08 -4.34 -10.55
CA GLN A 160 0.14 -5.09 -9.72
C GLN A 160 0.55 -4.94 -8.25
N PRO A 161 -0.38 -4.77 -7.30
CA PRO A 161 -0.06 -4.56 -5.90
C PRO A 161 0.87 -5.62 -5.32
N VAL A 162 1.79 -5.19 -4.47
CA VAL A 162 2.74 -6.08 -3.79
C VAL A 162 2.20 -6.48 -2.43
N PHE A 163 2.39 -7.75 -2.06
CA PHE A 163 1.95 -8.21 -0.75
C PHE A 163 2.88 -7.69 0.36
N SER A 164 2.51 -6.59 1.01
CA SER A 164 3.25 -5.91 2.10
C SER A 164 3.82 -6.84 3.19
N PRO A 165 3.14 -7.92 3.64
CA PRO A 165 3.72 -8.88 4.59
C PRO A 165 4.93 -9.66 4.06
N GLY A 166 5.09 -9.75 2.74
CA GLY A 166 6.23 -10.35 2.05
C GLY A 166 7.50 -9.50 2.08
N ILE A 167 7.37 -8.19 2.36
CA ILE A 167 8.51 -7.29 2.52
C ILE A 167 9.19 -7.53 3.88
N SER A 168 10.53 -7.61 3.91
CA SER A 168 11.26 -7.94 5.12
C SER A 168 11.05 -6.94 6.25
N ARG A 169 11.15 -7.43 7.48
CA ARG A 169 11.15 -6.60 8.69
C ARG A 169 12.28 -5.56 8.69
N SER A 170 13.38 -5.81 7.98
CA SER A 170 14.51 -4.87 7.88
C SER A 170 14.22 -3.63 7.03
N ASN A 171 13.20 -3.68 6.18
CA ASN A 171 12.82 -2.56 5.30
C ASN A 171 11.70 -1.70 5.90
N ARG A 172 11.40 -1.90 7.19
CA ARG A 172 10.38 -1.14 7.91
C ARG A 172 11.05 -0.04 8.76
N PRO A 173 10.44 1.16 8.87
CA PRO A 173 9.17 1.52 8.27
C PRO A 173 9.26 1.79 6.76
N PHE A 174 8.17 1.50 6.04
CA PHE A 174 7.95 1.94 4.68
C PHE A 174 6.52 2.48 4.53
N LEU A 175 6.31 3.34 3.56
CA LEU A 175 5.03 3.88 3.17
C LEU A 175 4.50 3.06 1.99
N SER A 176 3.25 2.60 2.07
CA SER A 176 2.44 2.19 0.93
C SER A 176 1.36 3.25 0.71
N LEU A 177 1.35 3.84 -0.48
CA LEU A 177 0.29 4.71 -0.94
C LEU A 177 -0.50 3.94 -2.00
N THR A 178 -1.81 3.79 -1.79
CA THR A 178 -2.70 3.19 -2.78
C THR A 178 -3.73 4.21 -3.23
N ARG A 179 -3.99 4.28 -4.53
CA ARG A 179 -5.10 5.04 -5.09
C ARG A 179 -6.09 4.09 -5.73
N THR A 180 -7.34 4.18 -5.31
CA THR A 180 -8.49 3.48 -5.88
C THR A 180 -9.54 4.54 -6.22
N GLY A 181 -9.68 4.85 -7.51
CA GLY A 181 -10.54 5.95 -7.96
C GLY A 181 -10.12 7.31 -7.38
N ASN A 182 -11.01 7.93 -6.60
CA ASN A 182 -10.85 9.19 -5.89
C ASN A 182 -10.24 9.05 -4.50
N VAL A 183 -10.10 7.83 -3.97
CA VAL A 183 -9.55 7.59 -2.63
C VAL A 183 -8.06 7.32 -2.70
N ILE A 184 -7.28 8.06 -1.91
CA ILE A 184 -5.87 7.80 -1.64
C ILE A 184 -5.75 7.34 -0.19
N MET A 185 -5.13 6.18 0.01
CA MET A 185 -4.79 5.66 1.33
C MET A 185 -3.28 5.70 1.51
N ALA A 186 -2.82 6.27 2.62
CA ALA A 186 -1.44 6.30 3.04
C ALA A 186 -1.24 5.42 4.27
N THR A 187 -0.58 4.28 4.07
CA THR A 187 -0.32 3.30 5.13
C THR A 187 1.18 3.22 5.42
N VAL A 188 1.57 3.60 6.63
CA VAL A 188 2.94 3.44 7.12
C VAL A 188 3.07 2.15 7.89
N GLU A 189 3.77 1.21 7.28
CA GLU A 189 4.00 -0.14 7.75
C GLU A 189 5.16 -0.17 8.75
N ALA A 190 4.86 -0.14 10.05
CA ALA A 190 5.86 -0.09 11.10
C ALA A 190 6.51 -1.46 11.35
N LYS A 191 7.58 -1.47 12.15
CA LYS A 191 8.37 -2.68 12.40
C LYS A 191 7.59 -3.70 13.22
N ARG A 192 7.13 -4.78 12.57
CA ARG A 192 6.45 -5.90 13.23
C ARG A 192 7.32 -6.65 14.25
N PRO A 193 6.75 -7.32 15.28
CA PRO A 193 7.47 -8.25 16.13
C PRO A 193 8.01 -9.47 15.37
N ARG A 194 8.91 -10.24 15.98
CA ARG A 194 9.48 -11.43 15.33
C ARG A 194 8.49 -12.59 15.42
N GLY A 195 8.08 -13.12 14.26
CA GLY A 195 7.15 -14.25 14.16
C GLY A 195 5.79 -13.84 13.59
N ASP A 196 5.47 -12.55 13.66
CA ASP A 196 4.18 -12.05 13.19
C ASP A 196 4.19 -11.83 11.68
N ARG A 197 3.06 -12.19 11.05
CA ARG A 197 2.85 -11.95 9.62
C ARG A 197 2.45 -10.51 9.35
N PHE A 198 1.63 -9.92 10.20
CA PHE A 198 1.21 -8.52 10.09
C PHE A 198 1.90 -7.68 11.15
N GLY A 199 2.21 -6.43 10.81
CA GLY A 199 2.75 -5.45 11.75
C GLY A 199 1.71 -4.40 12.10
N PRO A 200 1.97 -3.58 13.14
CA PRO A 200 1.21 -2.37 13.33
C PRO A 200 1.41 -1.45 12.11
N ALA A 201 0.34 -0.80 11.69
CA ALA A 201 0.34 0.11 10.57
C ALA A 201 -0.45 1.37 10.93
N LEU A 202 0.02 2.51 10.45
CA LEU A 202 -0.61 3.80 10.62
C LEU A 202 -1.26 4.19 9.29
N THR A 203 -2.57 4.39 9.27
CA THR A 203 -3.30 4.68 8.02
C THR A 203 -3.93 6.07 8.08
N MET A 204 -3.79 6.81 6.99
CA MET A 204 -4.51 8.06 6.72
C MET A 204 -5.24 7.91 5.39
N VAL A 205 -6.53 8.21 5.37
CA VAL A 205 -7.38 8.09 4.17
C VAL A 205 -7.78 9.50 3.70
N LEU A 206 -7.65 9.75 2.40
CA LEU A 206 -8.09 10.96 1.73
C LEU A 206 -9.04 10.56 0.60
N ASP A 207 -10.28 11.01 0.67
CA ASP A 207 -11.16 11.04 -0.49
C ASP A 207 -11.05 12.44 -1.15
N LEU A 208 -10.59 12.46 -2.40
CA LEU A 208 -10.35 13.68 -3.18
C LEU A 208 -11.63 14.46 -3.53
N GLU A 209 -12.79 13.81 -3.45
CA GLU A 209 -14.09 14.35 -3.83
C GLU A 209 -15.08 14.41 -2.65
N ARG A 210 -14.62 14.04 -1.44
CA ARG A 210 -15.44 14.08 -0.24
C ARG A 210 -15.89 15.49 0.07
N GLN A 211 -17.19 15.63 0.27
CA GLN A 211 -17.85 16.89 0.60
C GLN A 211 -18.91 16.68 1.66
N ALA A 212 -19.21 17.73 2.42
CA ALA A 212 -20.37 17.72 3.29
C ALA A 212 -21.65 17.62 2.44
N ILE A 213 -22.61 16.78 2.85
CA ILE A 213 -23.92 16.68 2.18
C ILE A 213 -24.61 18.06 2.20
N LEU A 214 -24.53 18.74 3.34
CA LEU A 214 -24.95 20.12 3.55
C LEU A 214 -23.90 20.83 4.40
N GLU A 215 -23.50 22.03 4.00
CA GLU A 215 -22.62 22.87 4.80
C GLU A 215 -23.42 23.55 5.93
N PRO A 216 -23.19 23.20 7.21
CA PRO A 216 -23.85 23.87 8.32
C PRO A 216 -23.26 25.27 8.55
N GLU A 217 -24.05 26.16 9.14
CA GLU A 217 -23.53 27.46 9.60
C GLU A 217 -22.37 27.24 10.59
N ALA A 218 -21.31 28.04 10.47
CA ALA A 218 -20.16 27.99 11.36
C ALA A 218 -20.60 28.15 12.84
N ASP A 219 -19.91 27.44 13.73
CA ASP A 219 -20.21 27.40 15.18
C ASP A 219 -21.61 26.88 15.56
N SER A 220 -22.39 26.34 14.61
CA SER A 220 -23.68 25.72 14.90
C SER A 220 -23.53 24.33 15.55
N PRO A 221 -24.57 23.82 16.25
CA PRO A 221 -24.57 22.45 16.74
C PRO A 221 -24.34 21.40 15.64
N ALA A 222 -24.82 21.67 14.41
CA ALA A 222 -24.59 20.79 13.27
C ALA A 222 -23.12 20.79 12.81
N ALA A 223 -22.46 21.96 12.80
CA ALA A 223 -21.02 22.04 12.51
C ALA A 223 -20.19 21.26 13.54
N SER A 224 -20.52 21.37 14.83
CA SER A 224 -19.86 20.60 15.88
C SER A 224 -20.01 19.08 15.69
N ARG A 225 -21.22 18.61 15.35
CA ARG A 225 -21.46 17.18 15.09
C ARG A 225 -20.82 16.69 13.79
N LEU A 226 -20.73 17.53 12.77
CA LEU A 226 -20.06 17.17 11.52
C LEU A 226 -18.54 17.00 11.72
N ASN A 227 -17.94 17.83 12.57
CA ASN A 227 -16.53 17.68 12.97
C ASN A 227 -16.31 16.43 13.83
N GLU A 228 -17.24 16.12 14.74
CA GLU A 228 -17.18 14.91 15.55
C GLU A 228 -17.33 13.64 14.67
N LEU A 229 -18.22 13.68 13.66
CA LEU A 229 -18.36 12.61 12.67
C LEU A 229 -17.03 12.39 11.94
N ASP A 230 -16.39 13.46 11.48
CA ASP A 230 -15.08 13.36 10.80
C ASP A 230 -14.03 12.69 11.69
N GLY A 231 -13.96 13.08 12.96
CA GLY A 231 -13.08 12.45 13.94
C GLY A 231 -13.39 10.96 14.20
N LEU A 232 -14.67 10.57 14.23
CA LEU A 232 -15.09 9.17 14.39
C LEU A 232 -14.71 8.30 13.18
N LEU A 233 -14.89 8.82 11.97
CA LEU A 233 -14.56 8.11 10.72
C LEU A 233 -13.08 7.78 10.61
N LEU A 234 -12.21 8.58 11.23
CA LEU A 234 -10.77 8.39 11.21
C LEU A 234 -10.28 7.32 12.19
N GLY A 235 -11.11 6.88 13.15
CA GLY A 235 -10.84 5.71 13.99
C GLY A 235 -9.59 5.81 14.87
N ILE A 236 -9.19 7.02 15.26
CA ILE A 236 -7.93 7.25 16.01
C ILE A 236 -8.10 6.82 17.46
N GLY A 237 -7.53 5.66 17.79
CA GLY A 237 -7.48 5.11 19.15
C GLY A 237 -6.11 5.27 19.82
N GLU A 238 -6.00 4.78 21.05
CA GLU A 238 -4.75 4.78 21.83
C GLU A 238 -3.59 4.11 21.07
N GLU A 239 -3.85 2.99 20.38
CA GLU A 239 -2.85 2.27 19.57
C GLU A 239 -2.24 3.15 18.46
N THR A 240 -3.03 4.07 17.90
CA THR A 240 -2.56 5.01 16.86
C THR A 240 -1.59 6.01 17.46
N VAL A 241 -1.89 6.53 18.64
CA VAL A 241 -1.04 7.48 19.37
C VAL A 241 0.28 6.80 19.78
N GLU A 242 0.21 5.58 20.32
CA GLU A 242 1.41 4.80 20.66
C GLU A 242 2.29 4.51 19.44
N LEU A 243 1.68 4.24 18.28
CA LEU A 243 2.41 3.99 17.05
C LEU A 243 3.08 5.26 16.51
N LEU A 244 2.44 6.42 16.61
CA LEU A 244 3.04 7.73 16.29
C LEU A 244 4.24 8.01 17.20
N ASP A 245 4.14 7.72 18.50
CA ASP A 245 5.26 7.82 19.45
C ASP A 245 6.45 6.95 19.05
N ALA A 246 6.18 5.75 18.51
CA ALA A 246 7.22 4.84 18.02
C ALA A 246 7.85 5.27 16.68
N LEU A 247 7.09 5.95 15.81
CA LEU A 247 7.53 6.32 14.46
C LEU A 247 8.21 7.68 14.39
N ILE A 248 7.81 8.66 15.22
CA ILE A 248 8.29 10.03 15.15
C ILE A 248 8.98 10.41 16.45
N SER A 249 10.29 10.67 16.41
CA SER A 249 11.05 10.99 17.62
C SER A 249 10.85 12.43 18.15
N ASP A 250 10.53 13.39 17.29
CA ASP A 250 10.32 14.79 17.67
C ASP A 250 8.90 15.03 18.25
N PRO A 251 8.75 15.50 19.50
CA PRO A 251 7.45 15.76 20.11
C PRO A 251 6.57 16.73 19.32
N LYS A 252 7.15 17.78 18.71
CA LYS A 252 6.36 18.75 17.94
C LYS A 252 5.81 18.15 16.66
N ALA A 253 6.63 17.33 15.99
CA ALA A 253 6.20 16.59 14.81
C ALA A 253 5.12 15.55 15.14
N ARG A 254 5.14 14.96 16.35
CA ARG A 254 4.08 14.07 16.82
C ARG A 254 2.76 14.78 17.05
N GLU A 255 2.80 15.90 17.77
CA GLU A 255 1.61 16.74 17.99
C GLU A 255 1.02 17.20 16.65
N GLU A 256 1.85 17.60 15.69
CA GLU A 256 1.42 17.98 14.36
C GLU A 256 0.83 16.80 13.58
N ALA A 257 1.47 15.62 13.59
CA ALA A 257 0.95 14.43 12.91
C ALA A 257 -0.40 13.99 13.49
N LEU A 258 -0.54 14.00 14.82
CA LEU A 258 -1.80 13.66 15.49
C LEU A 258 -2.90 14.67 15.14
N ALA A 259 -2.58 15.97 15.11
CA ALA A 259 -3.52 17.01 14.70
C ALA A 259 -3.97 16.86 13.24
N LEU A 260 -3.06 16.50 12.33
CA LEU A 260 -3.39 16.23 10.92
C LEU A 260 -4.29 15.00 10.76
N MET A 261 -4.12 13.99 11.62
CA MET A 261 -4.99 12.82 11.60
C MET A 261 -6.38 13.11 12.18
N HIS A 262 -6.51 14.01 13.16
CA HIS A 262 -7.82 14.37 13.74
C HIS A 262 -8.62 15.40 12.95
N GLY A 263 -7.97 16.13 12.04
CA GLY A 263 -8.61 17.17 11.23
C GLY A 263 -9.07 16.67 9.86
N PRO A 264 -9.83 17.51 9.14
CA PRO A 264 -10.18 17.24 7.75
C PRO A 264 -8.93 16.98 6.91
N VAL A 265 -8.93 15.84 6.22
CA VAL A 265 -7.79 15.42 5.40
C VAL A 265 -7.93 16.03 4.01
N ASP A 266 -6.94 16.82 3.60
CA ASP A 266 -6.76 17.26 2.22
C ASP A 266 -5.40 16.79 1.68
N LEU A 267 -5.14 17.08 0.40
CA LEU A 267 -3.89 16.71 -0.25
C LEU A 267 -2.66 17.34 0.42
N ALA A 268 -2.78 18.56 0.96
CA ALA A 268 -1.67 19.25 1.62
C ALA A 268 -1.38 18.63 2.99
N SER A 269 -2.42 18.32 3.77
CA SER A 269 -2.37 17.61 5.04
C SER A 269 -1.76 16.23 4.88
N MET A 270 -2.18 15.45 3.86
CA MET A 270 -1.58 14.14 3.58
C MET A 270 -0.10 14.24 3.22
N LYS A 271 0.28 15.19 2.36
CA LYS A 271 1.70 15.45 2.02
C LYS A 271 2.52 15.82 3.24
N ARG A 272 1.96 16.66 4.12
CA ARG A 272 2.60 17.08 5.36
C ARG A 272 2.79 15.92 6.31
N PHE A 273 1.75 15.09 6.48
CA PHE A 273 1.79 13.88 7.29
C PHE A 273 2.86 12.89 6.81
N VAL A 274 2.90 12.61 5.50
CA VAL A 274 3.94 11.78 4.87
C VAL A 274 5.35 12.33 5.16
N ALA A 275 5.53 13.65 5.07
CA ALA A 275 6.82 14.29 5.35
C ALA A 275 7.25 14.20 6.83
N LEU A 276 6.31 14.32 7.78
CA LEU A 276 6.60 14.19 9.22
C LEU A 276 7.13 12.80 9.58
N LEU A 277 6.74 11.77 8.81
CA LEU A 277 7.19 10.39 8.96
C LEU A 277 8.52 10.09 8.23
N GLY A 278 9.17 11.13 7.68
CA GLY A 278 10.47 11.03 7.02
C GLY A 278 10.40 10.55 5.57
N PHE A 279 9.22 10.52 4.97
CA PHE A 279 9.03 10.19 3.56
C PHE A 279 8.99 11.45 2.69
N ASP A 280 9.22 11.32 1.37
CA ASP A 280 9.14 12.44 0.43
C ASP A 280 7.67 12.72 0.11
N ALA A 281 7.22 13.95 0.38
CA ALA A 281 5.86 14.40 0.11
C ALA A 281 5.46 14.25 -1.37
N ARG A 282 6.42 14.26 -2.30
CA ARG A 282 6.18 14.02 -3.74
C ARG A 282 5.66 12.62 -4.03
N SER A 283 5.79 11.67 -3.10
CA SER A 283 5.19 10.33 -3.22
C SER A 283 3.69 10.39 -3.54
N VAL A 284 2.97 11.33 -2.92
CA VAL A 284 1.53 11.53 -3.14
C VAL A 284 1.24 12.11 -4.55
N ASP A 285 2.14 12.91 -5.09
CA ASP A 285 1.96 13.52 -6.42
C ASP A 285 1.95 12.47 -7.55
N TYR A 286 2.72 11.39 -7.42
CA TYR A 286 2.78 10.35 -8.45
C TYR A 286 1.45 9.62 -8.60
N LEU A 287 0.69 9.45 -7.50
CA LEU A 287 -0.67 8.91 -7.57
C LEU A 287 -1.69 9.88 -8.17
N THR A 288 -1.37 11.18 -8.23
CA THR A 288 -2.24 12.23 -8.79
C THR A 288 -1.83 12.67 -10.19
N GLY A 289 -0.98 11.88 -10.88
CA GLY A 289 -0.64 12.07 -12.29
C GLY A 289 0.68 12.78 -12.55
N ARG A 290 1.51 13.01 -11.53
CA ARG A 290 2.89 13.49 -11.74
C ARG A 290 3.68 12.46 -12.56
N PRO A 291 4.43 12.89 -13.59
CA PRO A 291 5.23 11.97 -14.38
C PRO A 291 6.37 11.37 -13.54
N ILE A 292 6.57 10.06 -13.67
CA ILE A 292 7.70 9.34 -13.05
C ILE A 292 9.01 9.87 -13.64
N PRO A 293 10.08 10.06 -12.83
CA PRO A 293 11.38 10.51 -13.31
C PRO A 293 11.95 9.69 -14.48
N GLU A 294 12.79 10.32 -15.30
CA GLU A 294 13.39 9.69 -16.48
C GLU A 294 14.45 8.64 -16.13
N ASP A 295 15.12 8.80 -14.99
CA ASP A 295 16.16 7.89 -14.47
C ASP A 295 15.59 6.63 -13.80
N ARG A 296 14.28 6.39 -13.95
CA ARG A 296 13.61 5.18 -13.48
C ARG A 296 14.16 3.92 -14.14
N ARG A 297 14.14 2.83 -13.39
CA ARG A 297 14.40 1.47 -13.91
C ARG A 297 13.16 0.61 -13.77
N VAL A 298 12.91 -0.26 -14.74
CA VAL A 298 11.79 -1.21 -14.71
C VAL A 298 12.35 -2.61 -14.50
N ILE A 299 11.81 -3.29 -13.49
CA ILE A 299 12.18 -4.66 -13.13
C ILE A 299 10.99 -5.56 -13.44
N SER A 300 11.19 -6.55 -14.31
CA SER A 300 10.12 -7.50 -14.66
C SER A 300 10.26 -8.80 -13.86
N THR A 301 9.15 -9.23 -13.27
CA THR A 301 8.99 -10.59 -12.71
C THR A 301 8.34 -11.52 -13.73
N GLY A 302 8.17 -12.80 -13.38
CA GLY A 302 7.48 -13.76 -14.25
C GLY A 302 7.98 -15.20 -14.07
N GLY A 303 7.29 -15.94 -13.21
CA GLY A 303 7.68 -17.27 -12.77
C GLY A 303 8.88 -17.27 -11.80
N PRO A 304 9.12 -18.40 -11.10
CA PRO A 304 10.10 -18.48 -10.03
C PRO A 304 11.53 -18.17 -10.49
N PHE A 305 11.94 -18.69 -11.66
CA PHE A 305 13.31 -18.48 -12.15
C PHE A 305 13.59 -17.03 -12.53
N ARG A 306 12.64 -16.35 -13.18
CA ARG A 306 12.83 -14.95 -13.61
C ARG A 306 12.81 -14.01 -12.42
N SER A 307 11.86 -14.18 -11.50
CA SER A 307 11.78 -13.37 -10.27
C SER A 307 13.00 -13.56 -9.39
N LEU A 308 13.47 -14.80 -9.17
CA LEU A 308 14.70 -15.04 -8.40
C LEU A 308 15.93 -14.42 -9.07
N ARG A 309 16.04 -14.52 -10.40
CA ARG A 309 17.13 -13.89 -11.13
C ARG A 309 17.07 -12.36 -11.03
N ALA A 310 15.89 -11.77 -11.17
CA ALA A 310 15.68 -10.34 -11.00
C ALA A 310 16.04 -9.87 -9.59
N ALA A 311 15.59 -10.59 -8.56
CA ALA A 311 15.92 -10.31 -7.16
C ALA A 311 17.44 -10.39 -6.91
N LEU A 312 18.12 -11.41 -7.42
CA LEU A 312 19.58 -11.55 -7.29
C LEU A 312 20.34 -10.43 -8.01
N ASN A 313 19.90 -10.03 -9.21
CA ASN A 313 20.49 -8.91 -9.94
C ASN A 313 20.34 -7.59 -9.14
N GLU A 314 19.18 -7.37 -8.53
CA GLU A 314 18.96 -6.19 -7.68
C GLU A 314 19.77 -6.28 -6.37
N GLN A 315 19.89 -7.46 -5.75
CA GLN A 315 20.77 -7.64 -4.58
C GLN A 315 22.22 -7.32 -4.91
N GLU A 316 22.69 -7.73 -6.09
CA GLU A 316 24.02 -7.39 -6.58
C GLU A 316 24.18 -5.89 -6.79
N ARG A 317 23.16 -5.22 -7.34
CA ARG A 317 23.16 -3.75 -7.53
C ARG A 317 23.18 -3.00 -6.20
N GLU A 318 22.43 -3.49 -5.21
CA GLU A 318 22.34 -2.94 -3.86
C GLU A 318 23.57 -3.30 -2.99
N ALA A 319 24.41 -4.25 -3.43
CA ALA A 319 25.53 -4.73 -2.64
C ALA A 319 26.65 -3.68 -2.53
N THR A 320 26.98 -3.33 -1.29
CA THR A 320 28.09 -2.44 -0.94
C THR A 320 29.17 -3.17 -0.13
N GLY A 321 30.38 -2.60 -0.11
CA GLY A 321 31.52 -3.12 0.67
C GLY A 321 31.86 -4.58 0.35
N LEU A 322 32.06 -5.40 1.40
CA LEU A 322 32.41 -6.82 1.26
C LEU A 322 31.31 -7.66 0.58
N LYS A 323 30.04 -7.25 0.65
CA LYS A 323 28.95 -7.97 -0.04
C LYS A 323 29.11 -7.88 -1.57
N ARG A 324 29.57 -6.74 -2.08
CA ARG A 324 29.89 -6.57 -3.51
C ARG A 324 30.99 -7.51 -3.99
N VAL A 325 31.85 -7.96 -3.07
CA VAL A 325 32.91 -8.93 -3.39
C VAL A 325 32.34 -10.35 -3.53
N LEU A 326 31.21 -10.63 -2.89
CA LEU A 326 30.52 -11.92 -2.98
C LEU A 326 29.67 -12.03 -4.26
N PHE A 327 29.11 -10.91 -4.75
CA PHE A 327 28.45 -10.82 -6.04
C PHE A 327 29.47 -10.58 -7.15
N ARG A 328 30.05 -11.67 -7.66
CA ARG A 328 31.08 -11.62 -8.70
C ARG A 328 30.52 -11.34 -10.09
N ALA A 329 29.22 -11.48 -10.31
CA ALA A 329 28.63 -11.45 -11.63
C ALA A 329 28.82 -10.10 -12.36
N GLY A 330 28.88 -8.98 -11.65
CA GLY A 330 29.09 -7.63 -12.19
C GLY A 330 30.55 -7.17 -12.19
N TRP A 331 31.51 -8.07 -11.90
CA TRP A 331 32.93 -7.73 -11.97
C TRP A 331 33.37 -7.57 -13.43
N ASN A 332 34.41 -6.77 -13.66
CA ASN A 332 34.96 -6.64 -15.00
C ASN A 332 35.45 -8.02 -15.52
N PRO A 333 35.50 -8.23 -16.85
CA PRO A 333 35.80 -9.55 -17.41
C PRO A 333 37.14 -10.14 -16.92
N GLN A 334 38.16 -9.31 -16.70
CA GLN A 334 39.47 -9.76 -16.21
C GLN A 334 39.43 -10.22 -14.75
N ALA A 335 38.68 -9.52 -13.89
CA ALA A 335 38.49 -9.88 -12.49
C ALA A 335 37.61 -11.14 -12.35
N LEU A 336 36.64 -11.34 -13.25
CA LEU A 336 35.89 -12.60 -13.37
C LEU A 336 36.79 -13.78 -13.74
N ILE A 337 37.65 -13.61 -14.75
CA ILE A 337 38.61 -14.64 -15.17
C ILE A 337 39.59 -14.96 -14.05
N GLY A 338 40.19 -13.93 -13.44
CA GLY A 338 41.17 -14.10 -12.36
C GLY A 338 40.58 -14.76 -11.12
N SER A 339 39.39 -14.33 -10.69
CA SER A 339 38.71 -14.94 -9.54
C SER A 339 38.21 -16.36 -9.84
N GLY A 340 37.65 -16.62 -11.01
CA GLY A 340 37.23 -17.95 -11.44
C GLY A 340 38.40 -18.94 -11.46
N ALA A 341 39.54 -18.53 -12.03
CA ALA A 341 40.76 -19.33 -12.02
C ALA A 341 41.27 -19.61 -10.59
N LEU A 342 41.24 -18.61 -9.70
CA LEU A 342 41.65 -18.75 -8.30
C LEU A 342 40.72 -19.69 -7.51
N VAL A 343 39.40 -19.63 -7.74
CA VAL A 343 38.40 -20.50 -7.12
C VAL A 343 38.59 -21.96 -7.56
N LEU A 344 38.83 -22.17 -8.85
CA LEU A 344 39.15 -23.51 -9.38
C LEU A 344 40.46 -24.05 -8.80
N ALA A 345 41.51 -23.22 -8.75
CA ALA A 345 42.82 -23.61 -8.20
C ALA A 345 42.74 -23.92 -6.69
N SER A 346 42.05 -23.09 -5.91
CA SER A 346 41.84 -23.32 -4.47
C SER A 346 40.94 -24.53 -4.21
N GLY A 347 39.99 -24.81 -5.09
CA GLY A 347 39.14 -26.01 -5.04
C GLY A 347 39.96 -27.30 -5.02
N ILE A 348 41.09 -27.36 -5.74
CA ILE A 348 41.99 -28.53 -5.73
C ILE A 348 42.57 -28.76 -4.33
N GLY A 349 43.04 -27.70 -3.67
CA GLY A 349 43.56 -27.77 -2.31
C GLY A 349 42.50 -28.14 -1.27
N VAL A 350 41.31 -27.54 -1.37
CA VAL A 350 40.16 -27.83 -0.49
C VAL A 350 39.68 -29.27 -0.69
N HIS A 351 39.59 -29.76 -1.92
CA HIS A 351 39.20 -31.13 -2.23
C HIS A 351 40.19 -32.13 -1.64
N ALA A 352 41.49 -31.88 -1.80
CA ALA A 352 42.54 -32.72 -1.21
C ALA A 352 42.46 -32.74 0.33
N LEU A 353 42.19 -31.59 0.94
CA LEU A 353 42.06 -31.46 2.40
C LEU A 353 40.79 -32.16 2.92
N LEU A 354 39.64 -31.99 2.26
CA LEU A 354 38.39 -32.68 2.60
C LEU A 354 38.46 -34.19 2.37
N ALA A 355 39.26 -34.65 1.40
CA ALA A 355 39.43 -36.07 1.12
C ALA A 355 40.37 -36.77 2.13
N LYS A 356 41.40 -36.07 2.62
CA LYS A 356 42.48 -36.66 3.45
C LYS A 356 42.43 -36.30 4.93
N SER A 357 41.69 -35.27 5.32
CA SER A 357 41.68 -34.80 6.71
C SER A 357 40.71 -35.58 7.59
N GLN A 358 41.23 -36.15 8.68
CA GLN A 358 40.42 -36.78 9.73
C GLN A 358 39.49 -35.78 10.44
N LYS A 359 39.83 -34.48 10.43
CA LYS A 359 39.02 -33.41 11.04
C LYS A 359 37.66 -33.23 10.36
N PHE A 360 37.53 -33.63 9.09
CA PHE A 360 36.30 -33.51 8.31
C PHE A 360 35.65 -34.86 7.99
N ALA A 361 36.08 -35.94 8.66
CA ALA A 361 35.54 -37.28 8.47
C ALA A 361 34.06 -37.41 8.89
N TRP A 362 33.58 -36.50 9.75
CA TRP A 362 32.17 -36.40 10.15
C TRP A 362 31.24 -36.04 8.99
N LEU A 363 31.76 -35.46 7.90
CA LEU A 363 30.96 -35.06 6.74
C LEU A 363 30.89 -36.22 5.71
N PRO A 364 29.70 -36.74 5.39
CA PRO A 364 29.56 -37.86 4.46
C PRO A 364 30.20 -37.57 3.10
N LYS A 365 30.79 -38.60 2.48
CA LYS A 365 31.40 -38.51 1.14
C LYS A 365 30.48 -37.87 0.09
N PRO A 366 29.17 -38.20 -0.03
CA PRO A 366 28.29 -37.55 -1.00
C PRO A 366 28.10 -36.06 -0.73
N ALA A 367 28.02 -35.63 0.54
CA ALA A 367 27.92 -34.21 0.89
C ALA A 367 29.20 -33.43 0.55
N ARG A 368 30.39 -34.04 0.78
CA ARG A 368 31.68 -33.48 0.35
C ARG A 368 31.76 -33.33 -1.16
N GLN A 369 31.29 -34.33 -1.91
CA GLN A 369 31.26 -34.29 -3.37
C GLN A 369 30.30 -33.22 -3.90
N LEU A 370 29.12 -33.07 -3.28
CA LEU A 370 28.16 -32.04 -3.65
C LEU A 370 28.67 -30.62 -3.36
N LEU A 371 29.34 -30.41 -2.22
CA LEU A 371 30.01 -29.15 -1.90
C LEU A 371 31.11 -28.82 -2.91
N MET A 372 31.95 -29.80 -3.25
CA MET A 372 33.01 -29.58 -4.24
C MET A 372 32.43 -29.35 -5.63
N PHE A 373 31.36 -30.05 -6.01
CA PHE A 373 30.65 -29.81 -7.26
C PHE A 373 30.13 -28.38 -7.35
N ALA A 374 29.46 -27.88 -6.30
CA ALA A 374 29.00 -26.50 -6.23
C ALA A 374 30.17 -25.50 -6.32
N TRP A 375 31.28 -25.79 -5.64
CA TRP A 375 32.50 -24.97 -5.68
C TRP A 375 33.11 -24.87 -7.08
N TYR A 376 33.27 -26.00 -7.77
CA TYR A 376 33.81 -26.02 -9.13
C TYR A 376 32.83 -25.40 -10.15
N ALA A 377 31.53 -25.62 -9.96
CA ALA A 377 30.49 -25.00 -10.79
C ALA A 377 30.53 -23.48 -10.69
N ASP A 378 30.69 -22.92 -9.48
CA ASP A 378 30.86 -21.48 -9.25
C ASP A 378 32.09 -20.92 -9.98
N GLY A 379 33.25 -21.55 -9.80
CA GLY A 379 34.50 -21.14 -10.44
C GLY A 379 34.44 -21.22 -11.97
N ALA A 380 33.86 -22.30 -12.52
CA ALA A 380 33.71 -22.49 -13.96
C ALA A 380 32.70 -21.52 -14.57
N PHE A 381 31.59 -21.24 -13.87
CA PHE A 381 30.57 -20.29 -14.32
C PHE A 381 31.15 -18.88 -14.46
N TYR A 382 31.84 -18.37 -13.43
CA TYR A 382 32.42 -17.02 -13.47
C TYR A 382 33.61 -16.89 -14.43
N LEU A 383 34.43 -17.95 -14.56
CA LEU A 383 35.48 -18.01 -15.58
C LEU A 383 34.88 -17.94 -17.00
N GLY A 384 33.87 -18.77 -17.27
CA GLY A 384 33.19 -18.80 -18.57
C GLY A 384 32.48 -17.49 -18.90
N LYS A 385 31.77 -16.91 -17.92
CA LYS A 385 31.14 -15.59 -18.06
C LYS A 385 32.18 -14.51 -18.39
N GLY A 386 33.28 -14.45 -17.64
CA GLY A 386 34.35 -13.48 -17.88
C GLY A 386 34.97 -13.61 -19.28
N ILE A 387 35.17 -14.83 -19.79
CA ILE A 387 35.66 -15.06 -21.16
C ILE A 387 34.65 -14.56 -22.20
N ILE A 388 33.36 -14.88 -22.03
CA ILE A 388 32.30 -14.46 -22.96
C ILE A 388 32.17 -12.94 -22.97
N ASP A 389 32.16 -12.30 -21.81
CA ASP A 389 32.02 -10.85 -21.68
C ASP A 389 33.26 -10.13 -22.25
N ALA A 390 34.48 -10.66 -22.04
CA ALA A 390 35.70 -10.14 -22.66
C ALA A 390 35.69 -10.29 -24.20
N ALA A 391 35.14 -11.39 -24.72
CA ALA A 391 35.03 -11.62 -26.15
C ALA A 391 33.98 -10.72 -26.81
N ARG A 392 32.86 -10.42 -26.12
CA ARG A 392 31.84 -9.47 -26.58
C ARG A 392 32.37 -8.03 -26.60
N ALA A 393 33.05 -7.61 -25.53
CA ALA A 393 33.66 -6.27 -25.47
C ALA A 393 34.70 -6.00 -26.58
N LYS A 394 35.33 -7.05 -27.13
CA LYS A 394 36.24 -6.94 -28.29
C LYS A 394 35.56 -6.89 -29.66
N ARG A 395 34.27 -7.21 -29.74
CA ARG A 395 33.48 -7.19 -30.99
C ARG A 395 32.73 -5.88 -31.21
N ASP A 396 32.52 -5.12 -30.12
CA ASP A 396 31.84 -3.82 -30.14
C ASP A 396 32.83 -2.64 -30.32
N PHE A 397 34.11 -2.95 -30.56
CA PHE A 397 35.18 -2.06 -31.07
C PHE A 397 35.63 -2.57 -32.44
#